data_AF-A0A0F9E5I6-F1
#
_entry.id   AF-A0A0F9E5I6-F1
#
_cell.length_a   1.000
_cell.length_b   1.000
_cell.length_c   1.000
_cell.angle_alpha   90.00
_cell.angle_beta   90.00
_cell.angle_gamma   90.00
#
_symmetry.space_group_name_H-M   'P 1'
#
loop_
_entity.id
_entity.type
_entity.pdbx_description
1 polymer ?
#
loop_
_entity_poly.entity_id
_entity_poly.type
_entity_poly.pdbx_seq_one_letter_code
_entity_poly.pdbx_strand_id
1 'polypeptide(L)'
;MADLSQVKGINSRQIKLLQESGISTAEALAMSPANVVAGIDGLGDKTAKKLIWNARNALGMTEFISAEKINDNVEYITTGSSGLNKILGGGFQTGKLTEVYGPFKSGKTNLAHT
;
A
#
# COMPACT_ATOMS: atom_id res chain seq x y z
N MET A 1 -10.21 0.56 2.27
CA MET A 1 -9.25 1.60 2.67
C MET A 1 -9.77 2.25 3.94
N ALA A 2 -8.92 2.39 4.95
CA ALA A 2 -9.30 2.94 6.23
C ALA A 2 -9.45 4.47 6.15
N ASP A 3 -10.53 4.97 6.75
CA ASP A 3 -10.85 6.39 6.77
C ASP A 3 -9.86 7.16 7.66
N LEU A 4 -9.50 8.39 7.27
CA LEU A 4 -8.61 9.25 8.05
C LEU A 4 -9.14 9.54 9.46
N SER A 5 -10.46 9.54 9.68
CA SER A 5 -11.10 9.72 10.98
C SER A 5 -10.71 8.68 12.03
N GLN A 6 -10.23 7.50 11.61
CA GLN A 6 -9.74 6.45 12.52
C GLN A 6 -8.34 6.78 13.08
N VAL A 7 -7.65 7.78 12.54
CA VAL A 7 -6.33 8.20 13.02
C VAL A 7 -6.49 8.98 14.32
N LYS A 8 -5.99 8.40 15.42
CA LYS A 8 -6.08 9.01 16.75
C LYS A 8 -5.51 10.44 16.76
N GLY A 9 -6.30 11.40 17.26
CA GLY A 9 -5.86 12.77 17.45
C GLY A 9 -5.75 13.62 16.18
N ILE A 10 -6.31 13.14 15.07
CA ILE A 10 -6.57 13.96 13.88
C ILE A 10 -7.83 14.82 14.10
N ASN A 11 -7.88 16.00 13.49
CA ASN A 11 -9.07 16.85 13.50
C ASN A 11 -9.59 17.12 12.08
N SER A 12 -10.83 17.64 11.97
CA SER A 12 -11.48 17.87 10.68
C SER A 12 -10.72 18.82 9.75
N ARG A 13 -10.01 19.81 10.30
CA ARG A 13 -9.15 20.71 9.51
C ARG A 13 -7.98 19.96 8.88
N GLN A 14 -7.32 19.09 9.64
CA GLN A 14 -6.20 18.28 9.17
C GLN A 14 -6.65 17.26 8.12
N ILE A 15 -7.81 16.63 8.31
CA ILE A 15 -8.41 15.72 7.32
C ILE A 15 -8.59 16.45 5.98
N LYS A 16 -9.19 17.64 6.00
CA LYS A 16 -9.42 18.43 4.80
C LYS A 16 -8.12 18.79 4.07
N LEU A 17 -7.11 19.27 4.80
CA LEU A 17 -5.79 19.62 4.24
C LEU A 17 -5.09 18.41 3.59
N LEU A 18 -5.15 17.25 4.24
CA LEU A 18 -4.59 16.00 3.71
C LEU A 18 -5.31 15.59 2.43
N GLN A 19 -6.65 15.61 2.42
CA GLN A 19 -7.46 15.28 1.25
C GLN A 19 -7.20 16.22 0.07
N GLU A 20 -7.12 17.53 0.31
CA GLU A 20 -6.77 18.54 -0.70
C GLU A 20 -5.35 18.34 -1.26
N SER A 21 -4.46 17.71 -0.49
CA SER A 21 -3.10 17.35 -0.90
C SER A 21 -2.99 15.94 -1.51
N GLY A 22 -4.12 15.28 -1.78
CA GLY A 22 -4.16 13.94 -2.38
C GLY A 22 -3.94 12.78 -1.40
N ILE A 23 -3.86 13.05 -0.09
CA ILE A 23 -3.75 12.04 0.97
C ILE A 23 -5.15 11.82 1.55
N SER A 24 -5.92 10.91 0.97
CA SER A 24 -7.33 10.70 1.32
C SER A 24 -7.60 9.54 2.27
N THR A 25 -6.60 8.69 2.54
CA THR A 25 -6.76 7.47 3.36
C THR A 25 -5.70 7.35 4.44
N ALA A 26 -5.99 6.56 5.48
CA ALA A 26 -5.03 6.28 6.54
C ALA A 26 -3.79 5.53 6.00
N GLU A 27 -3.95 4.65 5.00
CA GLU A 27 -2.84 3.95 4.34
C GLU A 27 -1.93 4.93 3.59
N ALA A 28 -2.52 5.85 2.82
CA ALA A 28 -1.76 6.88 2.11
C ALA A 28 -0.95 7.74 3.10
N LEU A 29 -1.56 8.14 4.21
CA LEU A 29 -0.89 8.89 5.27
C LEU A 29 0.24 8.08 5.93
N ALA A 30 0.00 6.81 6.27
CA ALA A 30 0.99 5.95 6.92
C ALA A 30 2.25 5.70 6.06
N MET A 31 2.08 5.66 4.74
CA MET A 31 3.13 5.46 3.74
C MET A 31 3.78 6.76 3.27
N SER A 32 3.21 7.92 3.61
CA SER A 32 3.72 9.22 3.17
C SER A 32 5.04 9.59 3.85
N PRO A 33 6.00 10.18 3.12
CA PRO A 33 7.21 10.74 3.71
C PRO A 33 6.89 11.90 4.66
N ALA A 34 7.60 11.96 5.79
CA ALA A 34 7.34 12.97 6.82
C ALA A 34 7.52 14.42 6.31
N ASN A 35 8.50 14.66 5.44
CA ASN A 35 8.76 15.97 4.83
C ASN A 35 7.65 16.41 3.88
N VAL A 36 7.02 15.48 3.15
CA VAL A 36 5.90 15.77 2.26
C VAL A 36 4.68 16.22 3.08
N VAL A 37 4.34 15.46 4.12
CA VAL A 37 3.20 15.81 5.00
C VAL A 37 3.47 17.08 5.79
N ALA A 38 4.72 17.31 6.23
CA ALA A 38 5.10 18.52 6.93
C ALA A 38 5.06 19.78 6.04
N GLY A 39 5.30 19.61 4.73
CA GLY A 39 5.21 20.66 3.74
C GLY A 39 3.78 21.11 3.41
N ILE A 40 2.75 20.42 3.92
CA ILE A 40 1.36 20.86 3.83
C ILE A 40 1.15 22.02 4.81
N ASP A 41 0.73 23.16 4.28
CA ASP A 41 0.50 24.38 5.04
C ASP A 41 -0.42 24.14 6.25
N GLY A 42 0.14 24.33 7.44
CA GLY A 42 -0.57 24.16 8.71
C GLY A 42 -0.43 22.80 9.41
N LEU A 43 0.31 21.84 8.86
CA LEU A 43 0.67 20.61 9.57
C LEU A 43 2.01 20.74 10.30
N GLY A 44 3.11 21.08 9.60
CA GLY A 44 4.45 21.19 10.19
C GLY A 44 5.00 19.85 10.73
N ASP A 45 6.32 19.80 10.97
CA ASP A 45 7.06 18.56 11.24
C ASP A 45 6.52 17.72 12.41
N LYS A 46 6.26 18.36 13.55
CA LYS A 46 5.84 17.65 14.77
C LYS A 46 4.47 16.99 14.59
N THR A 47 3.54 17.69 13.93
CA THR A 47 2.20 17.16 13.65
C THR A 47 2.27 16.07 12.60
N ALA A 48 3.03 16.28 11.52
CA ALA A 48 3.19 15.30 10.45
C ALA A 48 3.69 13.96 10.98
N LYS A 49 4.79 13.96 11.75
CA LYS A 49 5.32 12.74 12.38
C LYS A 49 4.31 12.04 13.28
N LYS A 50 3.56 12.83 14.07
CA LYS A 50 2.53 12.29 14.98
C LYS A 50 1.36 11.65 14.22
N LEU A 51 0.87 12.32 13.17
CA LEU A 51 -0.22 11.82 12.33
C LEU A 51 0.18 10.53 11.59
N ILE A 52 1.36 10.51 10.99
CA ILE A 52 1.90 9.32 10.31
C ILE A 52 2.03 8.16 11.30
N TRP A 53 2.59 8.39 12.49
CA TRP A 53 2.72 7.36 13.50
C TRP A 53 1.36 6.82 13.97
N ASN A 54 0.39 7.70 14.19
CA ASN A 54 -0.96 7.30 14.60
C ASN A 54 -1.69 6.55 13.48
N ALA A 55 -1.47 6.90 12.22
CA ALA A 55 -2.00 6.15 11.09
C ALA A 55 -1.39 4.74 11.02
N ARG A 56 -0.07 4.61 11.21
CA ARG A 56 0.60 3.30 11.30
C ARG A 56 0.06 2.45 12.45
N ASN A 57 -0.16 3.04 13.63
CA ASN A 57 -0.75 2.33 14.76
C ASN A 57 -2.17 1.86 14.46
N ALA A 58 -3.01 2.71 13.86
CA ALA A 58 -4.39 2.35 13.49
C ALA A 58 -4.45 1.19 12.48
N LEU A 59 -3.40 1.03 11.67
CA LEU A 59 -3.26 -0.03 10.68
C LEU A 59 -2.48 -1.26 11.21
N GLY A 60 -2.07 -1.28 12.48
CA GLY A 60 -1.28 -2.39 13.04
C GLY A 60 0.14 -2.51 12.46
N MET A 61 0.70 -1.43 11.90
CA MET A 61 2.00 -1.44 11.23
C MET A 61 3.20 -1.17 12.15
N THR A 62 2.97 -0.93 13.44
CA THR A 62 4.02 -0.54 14.41
C THR A 62 4.54 -1.68 15.24
N GLU A 63 3.84 -2.82 15.25
CA GLU A 63 4.27 -4.01 15.96
C GLU A 63 5.31 -4.77 15.14
N PHE A 64 6.33 -5.27 15.84
CA PHE A 64 7.27 -6.20 15.26
C PHE A 64 6.63 -7.59 15.21
N ILE A 65 6.65 -8.22 14.03
CA ILE A 65 6.16 -9.58 13.82
C ILE A 65 7.36 -10.50 13.60
N SER A 66 7.49 -11.54 14.42
CA SER A 66 8.53 -12.57 14.20
C SER A 66 8.26 -13.32 12.91
N ALA A 67 9.32 -13.70 12.18
CA ALA A 67 9.19 -14.36 10.87
C ALA A 67 8.32 -15.63 10.92
N GLU A 68 8.42 -16.41 12.00
CA GLU A 68 7.61 -17.59 12.28
C GLU A 68 6.09 -17.32 12.46
N LYS A 69 5.70 -16.07 12.75
CA LYS A 69 4.30 -15.63 12.88
C LYS A 69 3.78 -14.90 11.66
N ILE A 70 4.62 -14.66 10.65
CA ILE A 70 4.18 -14.08 9.39
C ILE A 70 3.29 -15.12 8.71
N ASN A 71 1.99 -14.86 8.71
CA ASN A 71 1.07 -15.59 7.88
C ASN A 71 1.07 -14.95 6.50
N ASP A 72 1.66 -15.65 5.53
CA ASP A 72 1.60 -15.30 4.12
C ASP A 72 0.16 -15.58 3.63
N ASN A 73 -0.77 -14.68 3.94
CA ASN A 73 -2.12 -14.62 3.34
C ASN A 73 -1.99 -14.29 1.85
N VAL A 74 -1.44 -15.23 1.11
CA VAL A 74 -1.06 -15.11 -0.29
C VAL A 74 -2.19 -15.67 -1.13
N GLU A 75 -2.68 -14.82 -2.02
CA GLU A 75 -3.60 -15.22 -3.06
C GLU A 75 -2.84 -15.32 -4.38
N TYR A 76 -3.31 -16.19 -5.26
CA TYR A 76 -2.73 -16.37 -6.59
C TYR A 76 -3.75 -15.98 -7.65
N ILE A 77 -3.32 -15.11 -8.56
CA ILE A 77 -4.07 -14.75 -9.76
C ILE A 77 -3.63 -15.71 -10.88
N THR A 78 -4.58 -16.48 -11.41
CA THR A 78 -4.30 -17.43 -12.50
C THR A 78 -3.80 -16.71 -13.75
N THR A 79 -2.86 -17.30 -14.48
CA THR A 79 -2.41 -16.78 -15.78
C THR A 79 -3.29 -17.24 -16.95
N GLY A 80 -4.39 -17.95 -16.68
CA GLY A 80 -5.22 -18.62 -17.71
C GLY A 80 -4.55 -19.83 -18.37
N SER A 81 -3.34 -20.21 -17.97
CA SER A 81 -2.58 -21.35 -18.51
C SER A 81 -2.09 -22.25 -17.37
N SER A 82 -2.52 -23.51 -17.39
CA SER A 82 -2.10 -24.50 -16.38
C SER A 82 -0.59 -24.72 -16.36
N GLY A 83 0.06 -24.70 -17.52
CA GLY A 83 1.51 -24.84 -17.64
C GLY A 83 2.27 -23.67 -17.02
N LEU A 84 1.82 -22.44 -17.28
CA LEU A 84 2.45 -21.25 -16.72
C LEU A 84 2.18 -21.10 -15.22
N ASN A 85 0.95 -21.38 -14.76
CA ASN A 85 0.65 -21.46 -13.33
C ASN A 85 1.57 -22.44 -12.60
N LYS A 86 1.85 -23.60 -13.19
CA LYS A 86 2.79 -24.58 -12.61
C LYS A 86 4.22 -24.04 -12.50
N ILE A 87 4.69 -23.31 -13.52
CA ILE A 87 6.03 -22.68 -13.50
C ILE A 87 6.11 -21.60 -12.41
N LEU A 88 5.03 -20.83 -12.22
CA LEU A 88 4.94 -19.77 -11.20
C LEU A 88 4.56 -20.28 -9.81
N GLY A 89 4.37 -21.59 -9.63
CA GLY A 89 3.99 -22.17 -8.33
C GLY A 89 2.55 -21.88 -7.88
N GLY A 90 1.66 -21.54 -8.81
CA GLY A 90 0.24 -21.30 -8.54
C GLY A 90 -0.39 -20.20 -9.40
N GLY A 91 0.42 -19.25 -9.88
CA GLY A 91 -0.01 -18.07 -10.64
C GLY A 91 0.76 -16.83 -10.21
N PHE A 92 0.25 -15.65 -10.51
CA PHE A 92 0.82 -14.39 -10.02
C PHE A 92 0.48 -14.18 -8.54
N GLN A 93 1.51 -14.00 -7.72
CA GLN A 93 1.36 -13.84 -6.27
C GLN A 93 0.90 -12.42 -5.90
N THR A 94 -0.13 -12.29 -5.05
CA THR A 94 -0.48 -10.98 -4.46
C THR A 94 0.62 -10.50 -3.50
N GLY A 95 0.72 -9.17 -3.30
CA GLY A 95 1.75 -8.59 -2.44
C GLY A 95 3.19 -8.66 -3.02
N LYS A 96 3.34 -9.08 -4.28
CA LYS A 96 4.62 -9.08 -5.02
C LYS A 96 4.49 -8.35 -6.34
N LEU A 97 5.59 -7.72 -6.78
CA LEU A 97 5.72 -7.19 -8.13
C LEU A 97 6.21 -8.32 -9.04
N THR A 98 5.45 -8.65 -10.09
CA THR A 98 5.88 -9.62 -11.11
C THR A 98 6.15 -8.89 -12.43
N GLU A 99 7.37 -9.02 -12.96
CA GLU A 99 7.76 -8.45 -14.24
C GLU A 99 7.69 -9.50 -15.36
N VAL A 100 7.03 -9.16 -16.48
CA VAL A 100 6.97 -9.99 -17.69
C VAL A 100 7.64 -9.24 -18.84
N TYR A 101 8.80 -9.72 -19.28
CA TYR A 101 9.59 -9.07 -20.33
C TYR A 101 9.84 -10.02 -21.52
N GLY A 102 10.12 -9.43 -22.70
CA GLY A 102 10.38 -10.19 -23.93
C GLY A 102 10.14 -9.37 -25.21
N PRO A 103 10.48 -9.91 -26.40
CA PRO A 103 10.38 -9.20 -27.68
C PRO A 103 8.97 -8.67 -28.01
N PHE A 104 8.84 -7.78 -29.00
CA PHE A 104 7.52 -7.38 -29.51
C PHE A 104 6.70 -8.62 -29.96
N LYS A 105 5.38 -8.60 -29.77
CA LYS A 105 4.47 -9.74 -30.05
C LYS A 105 4.70 -11.04 -29.26
N SER A 106 5.47 -11.01 -28.17
CA SER A 106 5.63 -12.17 -27.25
C SER A 106 4.44 -12.46 -26.34
N GLY A 107 3.32 -11.72 -26.44
CA GLY A 107 2.11 -11.97 -25.65
C GLY A 107 2.03 -11.29 -24.27
N LYS A 108 2.99 -10.44 -23.90
CA LYS A 108 3.00 -9.69 -22.61
C LYS A 108 1.69 -8.94 -22.32
N THR A 109 1.18 -8.19 -23.31
CA THR A 109 -0.05 -7.40 -23.16
C THR A 109 -1.29 -8.29 -23.09
N ASN A 110 -1.34 -9.38 -23.88
CA ASN A 110 -2.43 -10.35 -23.80
C ASN A 110 -2.50 -11.01 -22.42
N LEU A 111 -1.35 -11.34 -21.83
CA LEU A 111 -1.26 -11.89 -20.49
C LEU A 111 -1.77 -10.92 -19.42
N ALA A 112 -1.58 -9.61 -19.61
CA ALA A 112 -2.12 -8.58 -18.71
C ALA A 112 -3.65 -8.38 -18.84
N HIS A 113 -4.25 -8.79 -19.96
CA HIS A 113 -5.70 -8.71 -20.19
C HIS A 113 -6.47 -9.97 -19.81
N THR A 114 -5.77 -11.08 -19.59
CA THR A 114 -6.34 -12.39 -19.23
C THR A 114 -6.72 -12.39 -17.75
#